data_AF-A0A672I4A5-F1
#
_entry.id   AF-A0A672I4A5-F1
#
_cell.length_a   1.000
_cell.length_b   1.000
_cell.length_c   1.000
_cell.angle_alpha   90.00
_cell.angle_beta   90.00
_cell.angle_gamma   90.00
#
_symmetry.space_group_name_H-M   'P 1'
#
loop_
_entity.id
_entity.type
_entity.pdbx_description
1 polymer ?
#
loop_
_entity_poly.entity_id
_entity_poly.type
_entity_poly.pdbx_seq_one_letter_code
_entity_poly.pdbx_strand_id
1 'polypeptide(L)'
;FVCCYRVSPVQKLQKTTIKLSKLREYNIAVHGQWSTWSPWSECSRSCGGGVMHRERSCTSPSRLNQLCNTRPCPSSAVDFRAQQCAEYNSKPFRGWFYKWKPYTKVDDICKLYCIAEDFDFFFAMSSKVKDGTSCSDHRGDVCIDGVCEVVGCDQILGSRASLDACGLCKGDNSTCKFFKGQYTLQHRANGELLFVSLLCIYTMSK
;
A
#
# COMPACT_ATOMS: atom_id res chain seq x y z
N PHE A 1 10.76 7.58 -22.71
CA PHE A 1 10.75 8.03 -21.31
C PHE A 1 12.18 8.04 -20.78
N VAL A 2 12.74 9.22 -20.59
CA VAL A 2 14.08 9.42 -20.02
C VAL A 2 13.99 9.17 -18.52
N CYS A 3 14.92 8.41 -17.95
CA CYS A 3 14.88 8.07 -16.54
C CYS A 3 15.62 9.08 -15.65
N CYS A 4 16.83 9.47 -16.05
CA CYS A 4 17.70 10.39 -15.33
C CYS A 4 18.58 11.14 -16.34
N TYR A 5 19.29 12.16 -15.89
CA TYR A 5 20.31 12.84 -16.67
C TYR A 5 21.66 12.64 -16.00
N ARG A 6 22.61 12.02 -16.70
CA ARG A 6 24.00 11.95 -16.22
C ARG A 6 24.78 13.06 -16.92
N VAL A 7 25.41 13.93 -16.14
CA VAL A 7 26.33 14.94 -16.67
C VAL A 7 27.69 14.26 -16.84
N SER A 8 28.09 14.02 -18.09
CA SER A 8 29.42 13.48 -18.39
C SER A 8 30.33 14.62 -18.82
N PRO A 9 31.51 14.81 -18.19
CA PRO A 9 32.49 15.75 -18.70
C PRO A 9 33.04 15.21 -20.03
N VAL A 10 32.85 15.95 -21.11
CA VAL A 10 33.38 15.59 -22.42
C VAL A 10 34.89 15.81 -22.42
N GLN A 11 35.68 14.72 -22.37
CA GLN A 11 37.10 14.81 -22.73
C GLN A 11 37.19 14.94 -24.25
N LYS A 12 37.65 16.11 -24.71
CA LYS A 12 37.79 16.48 -26.13
C LYS A 12 38.64 15.46 -26.93
N LEU A 13 38.10 14.98 -28.04
CA LEU A 13 38.84 14.51 -29.23
C LEU A 13 38.31 15.35 -30.41
N GLN A 14 39.07 15.97 -31.30
CA GLN A 14 40.50 16.16 -31.51
C GLN A 14 40.64 17.26 -32.59
N LYS A 15 41.73 18.05 -32.55
CA LYS A 15 42.55 18.54 -33.70
C LYS A 15 42.91 20.03 -33.70
N THR A 16 44.23 20.22 -33.81
CA THR A 16 44.99 21.30 -34.50
C THR A 16 44.63 22.76 -34.19
N THR A 17 45.59 23.39 -33.50
CA THR A 17 46.01 24.79 -33.60
C THR A 17 44.89 25.83 -33.67
N ILE A 18 44.45 26.38 -32.53
CA ILE A 18 44.04 27.78 -32.35
C ILE A 18 44.09 28.12 -30.84
N LYS A 19 44.55 29.35 -30.57
CA LYS A 19 44.92 29.96 -29.28
C LYS A 19 43.95 29.72 -28.10
N LEU A 20 44.56 29.55 -26.92
CA LEU A 20 43.96 29.59 -25.58
C LEU A 20 43.15 30.88 -25.35
N SER A 21 41.83 30.82 -25.52
CA SER A 21 40.87 31.57 -24.68
C SER A 21 39.46 31.01 -24.87
N LYS A 22 38.78 30.70 -23.76
CA LYS A 22 37.40 30.16 -23.64
C LYS A 22 37.19 28.70 -24.09
N LEU A 23 37.59 27.77 -23.23
CA LEU A 23 36.90 26.49 -23.10
C LEU A 23 35.63 26.74 -22.25
N ARG A 24 34.46 26.87 -22.88
CA ARG A 24 33.19 26.70 -22.14
C ARG A 24 33.01 25.19 -21.93
N GLU A 25 32.97 24.75 -20.68
CA GLU A 25 32.52 23.41 -20.32
C GLU A 25 31.09 23.23 -20.83
N TYR A 26 30.93 22.47 -21.91
CA TYR A 26 29.61 22.10 -22.41
C TYR A 26 29.25 20.77 -21.75
N ASN A 27 28.49 20.86 -20.66
CA ASN A 27 27.92 19.71 -19.97
C ASN A 27 26.80 19.12 -20.83
N ILE A 28 27.08 18.01 -21.52
CA ILE A 28 26.05 17.27 -22.26
C ILE A 28 25.31 16.39 -21.25
N ALA A 29 24.03 16.66 -21.06
CA ALA A 29 23.15 15.83 -20.26
C ALA A 29 22.81 14.56 -21.05
N VAL A 30 23.40 13.43 -20.67
CA VAL A 30 23.09 12.14 -21.29
C VAL A 30 21.82 11.60 -20.64
N HIS A 31 20.81 11.33 -21.48
CA HIS A 31 19.58 10.66 -21.05
C HIS A 31 19.90 9.24 -20.58
N GLY A 32 19.78 9.00 -19.28
CA GLY A 32 19.83 7.68 -18.68
C GLY A 32 18.62 6.84 -19.13
N GLN A 33 18.90 5.59 -19.48
CA GLN A 33 17.89 4.60 -19.82
C GLN A 33 17.62 3.70 -18.62
N TRP A 34 16.36 3.31 -18.42
CA TRP A 34 16.00 2.30 -17.44
C TRP A 34 16.56 0.94 -17.84
N SER A 35 17.03 0.16 -16.87
CA SER A 35 17.25 -1.27 -17.09
C SER A 35 15.94 -2.00 -17.39
N THR A 36 16.05 -3.23 -17.88
CA THR A 36 14.92 -4.16 -17.84
C THR A 36 14.48 -4.37 -16.39
N TRP A 37 13.18 -4.67 -16.22
CA TRP A 37 12.66 -5.11 -14.93
C TRP A 37 13.24 -6.47 -14.55
N SER A 38 13.54 -6.65 -13.27
CA SER A 38 13.81 -7.95 -12.70
C SER A 38 12.57 -8.86 -12.81
N PRO A 39 12.75 -10.18 -12.66
CA PRO A 39 11.64 -11.06 -12.31
C PRO A 39 10.92 -10.59 -11.04
N TRP A 40 9.67 -11.01 -10.88
CA TRP A 40 8.93 -10.81 -9.64
C TRP A 40 9.55 -11.62 -8.50
N SER A 41 9.53 -11.07 -7.29
CA SER A 41 9.86 -11.78 -6.07
C SER A 41 8.82 -12.84 -5.76
N GLU A 42 9.17 -13.74 -4.84
CA GLU A 42 8.19 -14.59 -4.19
C GLU A 42 7.11 -13.74 -3.50
N CYS A 43 5.89 -14.28 -3.48
CA CYS A 43 4.77 -13.61 -2.82
C CYS A 43 4.90 -13.75 -1.30
N SER A 44 4.67 -12.65 -0.56
CA SER A 44 4.78 -12.66 0.91
C SER A 44 3.80 -13.59 1.62
N ARG A 45 2.70 -13.98 0.94
CA ARG A 45 1.66 -14.87 1.46
C ARG A 45 1.22 -15.86 0.39
N SER A 46 0.75 -17.04 0.81
CA SER A 46 0.23 -18.08 -0.08
C SER A 46 -1.29 -17.98 -0.33
N CYS A 47 -1.99 -17.14 0.44
CA CYS A 47 -3.41 -16.85 0.36
C CYS A 47 -3.74 -15.49 1.00
N GLY A 48 -4.96 -15.02 0.78
CA GLY A 48 -5.55 -13.85 1.45
C GLY A 48 -4.95 -12.52 1.01
N GLY A 49 -4.25 -12.48 -0.13
CA GLY A 49 -3.57 -11.29 -0.64
C GLY A 49 -2.23 -11.05 0.05
N GLY A 50 -1.14 -11.48 -0.60
CA GLY A 50 0.24 -11.09 -0.28
C GLY A 50 0.75 -10.04 -1.25
N VAL A 51 2.02 -9.68 -1.11
CA VAL A 51 2.69 -8.72 -1.99
C VAL A 51 3.94 -9.36 -2.59
N MET A 52 4.15 -9.09 -3.87
CA MET A 52 5.39 -9.36 -4.58
C MET A 52 5.94 -8.05 -5.14
N HIS A 53 7.25 -7.98 -5.33
CA HIS A 53 7.93 -6.80 -5.86
C HIS A 53 8.86 -7.16 -7.00
N ARG A 54 9.18 -6.18 -7.84
CA ARG A 54 10.25 -6.27 -8.83
C ARG A 54 10.96 -4.93 -8.95
N GLU A 55 12.16 -4.95 -9.48
CA GLU A 55 13.05 -3.80 -9.46
C GLU A 55 13.61 -3.50 -10.84
N ARG A 56 13.93 -2.23 -11.08
CA ARG A 56 14.75 -1.80 -12.21
C ARG A 56 15.65 -0.66 -11.77
N SER A 57 16.79 -0.52 -12.43
CA SER A 57 17.81 0.46 -12.06
C SER A 57 18.03 1.48 -13.17
N CYS A 58 18.52 2.64 -12.76
CA CYS A 58 18.91 3.71 -13.68
C CYS A 58 20.02 4.58 -13.07
N THR A 59 19.76 5.19 -11.90
CA THR A 59 20.79 5.76 -11.00
C THR A 59 20.58 5.28 -9.56
N SER A 60 19.33 5.06 -9.16
CA SER A 60 18.91 4.27 -8.00
C SER A 60 17.93 3.16 -8.43
N PRO A 61 17.83 2.06 -7.67
CA PRO A 61 16.82 1.03 -7.91
C PRO A 61 15.42 1.56 -7.59
N SER A 62 14.50 1.38 -8.54
CA SER A 62 13.07 1.64 -8.41
C SER A 62 12.37 0.31 -8.19
N ARG A 63 11.56 0.20 -7.14
CA ARG A 63 10.71 -0.97 -6.90
C ARG A 63 9.28 -0.75 -7.38
N LEU A 64 8.64 -1.81 -7.85
CA LEU A 64 7.21 -1.87 -8.15
C LEU A 64 6.61 -3.02 -7.35
N ASN A 65 5.53 -2.74 -6.62
CA ASN A 65 4.83 -3.72 -5.79
C ASN A 65 3.48 -4.09 -6.43
N GLN A 66 3.08 -5.35 -6.31
CA GLN A 66 1.79 -5.85 -6.79
C GLN A 66 1.20 -6.88 -5.83
N LEU A 67 -0.13 -6.91 -5.74
CA LEU A 67 -0.84 -7.91 -4.97
C LEU A 67 -0.76 -9.29 -5.64
N CYS A 68 -0.62 -10.34 -4.83
CA CYS A 68 -0.49 -11.71 -5.29
C CYS A 68 -1.24 -12.67 -4.36
N ASN A 69 -1.54 -13.88 -4.84
CA ASN A 69 -2.25 -14.91 -4.06
C ASN A 69 -3.53 -14.39 -3.38
N THR A 70 -4.37 -13.67 -4.14
CA THR A 70 -5.59 -12.99 -3.68
C THR A 70 -6.73 -13.93 -3.32
N ARG A 71 -6.60 -15.22 -3.63
CA ARG A 71 -7.55 -16.25 -3.20
C ARG A 71 -7.74 -16.19 -1.68
N PRO A 72 -8.97 -16.22 -1.15
CA PRO A 72 -9.20 -16.23 0.29
C PRO A 72 -8.42 -17.34 0.97
N CYS A 73 -7.92 -17.09 2.18
CA CYS A 73 -7.38 -18.15 3.01
C CYS A 73 -8.50 -19.07 3.51
N PRO A 74 -8.20 -20.34 3.85
CA PRO A 74 -9.13 -21.21 4.56
C PRO A 74 -9.69 -20.53 5.81
N SER A 75 -10.91 -20.86 6.22
CA SER A 75 -11.56 -20.28 7.41
C SER A 75 -10.80 -20.58 8.72
N SER A 76 -9.99 -21.64 8.73
CA SER A 76 -9.10 -22.00 9.84
C SER A 76 -7.78 -21.22 9.86
N ALA A 77 -7.49 -20.43 8.82
CA ALA A 77 -6.24 -19.69 8.74
C ALA A 77 -6.23 -18.55 9.77
N VAL A 78 -5.16 -18.50 10.55
CA VAL A 78 -4.89 -17.41 11.48
C VAL A 78 -4.60 -16.15 10.68
N ASP A 79 -5.11 -15.00 11.15
CA ASP A 79 -4.81 -13.70 10.58
C ASP A 79 -3.29 -13.47 10.46
N PHE A 80 -2.85 -12.81 9.38
CA PHE A 80 -1.44 -12.67 9.07
C PHE A 80 -0.69 -11.78 10.07
N ARG A 81 -1.36 -10.78 10.66
CA ARG A 81 -0.80 -9.97 11.75
C ARG A 81 -0.76 -10.77 13.04
N ALA A 82 -1.78 -11.59 13.31
CA ALA A 82 -1.81 -12.49 14.47
C ALA A 82 -0.69 -13.54 14.44
N GLN A 83 -0.36 -14.08 13.28
CA GLN A 83 0.79 -14.97 13.11
C GLN A 83 2.10 -14.29 13.53
N GLN A 84 2.30 -13.03 13.15
CA GLN A 84 3.50 -12.27 13.51
C GLN A 84 3.59 -12.00 15.01
N CYS A 85 2.48 -11.71 15.69
CA CYS A 85 2.49 -11.62 17.16
C CYS A 85 2.78 -12.99 17.81
N ALA A 86 2.21 -14.07 17.27
CA ALA A 86 2.41 -15.42 17.81
C ALA A 86 3.88 -15.89 17.78
N GLU A 87 4.70 -15.36 16.87
CA GLU A 87 6.17 -15.61 16.85
C GLU A 87 6.87 -15.15 18.14
N TYR A 88 6.24 -14.27 18.93
CA TYR A 88 6.75 -13.81 20.22
C TYR A 88 6.23 -14.63 21.41
N ASN A 89 5.28 -15.55 21.22
CA ASN A 89 4.75 -16.37 22.31
C ASN A 89 5.82 -17.28 22.93
N SER A 90 6.80 -17.69 22.12
CA SER A 90 7.94 -18.52 22.56
C SER A 90 9.13 -17.70 23.04
N LYS A 91 9.00 -16.37 23.17
CA LYS A 91 10.06 -15.48 23.63
C LYS A 91 9.68 -14.87 24.99
N PRO A 92 10.56 -14.93 26.01
CA PRO A 92 10.26 -14.34 27.30
C PRO A 92 10.25 -12.80 27.20
N PHE A 93 9.21 -12.18 27.74
CA PHE A 93 9.08 -10.74 27.91
C PHE A 93 9.19 -10.42 29.40
N ARG A 94 10.29 -9.78 29.81
CA ARG A 94 10.59 -9.46 31.22
C ARG A 94 10.51 -10.69 32.15
N GLY A 95 10.97 -11.84 31.65
CA GLY A 95 11.01 -13.10 32.41
C GLY A 95 9.76 -13.97 32.33
N TRP A 96 8.71 -13.52 31.63
CA TRP A 96 7.44 -14.23 31.51
C TRP A 96 7.09 -14.52 30.06
N PHE A 97 6.30 -15.56 29.82
CA PHE A 97 5.75 -15.86 28.51
C PHE A 97 4.29 -15.41 28.46
N TYR A 98 3.91 -14.83 27.33
CA TYR A 98 2.56 -14.34 27.10
C TYR A 98 2.03 -14.87 25.78
N LYS A 99 0.71 -15.00 25.68
CA LYS A 99 0.04 -15.22 24.40
C LYS A 99 -0.28 -13.86 23.81
N TRP A 100 0.41 -13.50 22.73
CA TRP A 100 0.30 -12.20 22.09
C TRP A 100 -0.79 -12.19 21.02
N LYS A 101 -1.59 -11.13 21.00
CA LYS A 101 -2.58 -10.85 19.96
C LYS A 101 -2.29 -9.50 19.30
N PRO A 102 -2.69 -9.29 18.03
CA PRO A 102 -2.57 -7.99 17.39
C PRO A 102 -3.30 -6.89 18.15
N TYR A 103 -2.67 -5.71 18.22
CA TYR A 103 -3.31 -4.49 18.68
C TYR A 103 -3.30 -3.46 17.54
N THR A 104 -4.47 -3.07 17.04
CA THR A 104 -4.61 -2.23 15.84
C THR A 104 -5.15 -0.83 16.12
N LYS A 105 -5.49 -0.51 17.38
CA LYS A 105 -6.01 0.80 17.79
C LYS A 105 -4.87 1.81 17.99
N VAL A 106 -4.09 2.02 16.93
CA VAL A 106 -2.90 2.89 16.89
C VAL A 106 -2.83 3.61 15.55
N ASP A 107 -2.19 4.78 15.51
CA ASP A 107 -2.03 5.56 14.27
C ASP A 107 -1.03 4.91 13.31
N ASP A 108 0.07 4.35 13.83
CA ASP A 108 1.16 3.72 13.09
C ASP A 108 0.96 2.20 12.94
N ILE A 109 -0.18 1.83 12.37
CA ILE A 109 -0.64 0.44 12.21
C ILE A 109 0.34 -0.48 11.46
N CYS A 110 1.30 0.06 10.70
CA CYS A 110 2.33 -0.75 10.03
C CYS A 110 3.52 -1.12 10.90
N LYS A 111 3.52 -0.73 12.18
CA LYS A 111 4.35 -1.38 13.21
C LYS A 111 3.63 -2.58 13.79
N LEU A 112 4.38 -3.53 14.34
CA LEU A 112 3.82 -4.71 14.96
C LEU A 112 3.52 -4.43 16.44
N TYR A 113 2.34 -3.91 16.73
CA TYR A 113 1.82 -3.82 18.09
C TYR A 113 1.13 -5.11 18.50
N CYS A 114 1.53 -5.65 19.65
CA CYS A 114 0.93 -6.84 20.23
C CYS A 114 0.50 -6.57 21.68
N ILE A 115 -0.71 -7.00 22.03
CA ILE A 115 -1.28 -6.99 23.38
C ILE A 115 -1.14 -8.39 23.99
N ALA A 116 -0.82 -8.47 25.27
CA ALA A 116 -0.81 -9.75 25.98
C ALA A 116 -2.26 -10.17 26.26
N GLU A 117 -2.66 -11.37 25.83
CA GLU A 117 -3.98 -11.92 26.11
C GLU A 117 -4.21 -12.00 27.62
N ASP A 118 -5.39 -11.56 28.07
CA ASP A 118 -5.79 -11.47 29.47
C ASP A 118 -5.08 -10.38 30.30
N PHE A 119 -4.32 -9.49 29.64
CA PHE A 119 -3.69 -8.33 30.28
C PHE A 119 -3.94 -7.03 29.49
N ASP A 120 -3.90 -5.89 30.19
CA ASP A 120 -4.21 -4.57 29.63
C ASP A 120 -2.98 -3.80 29.14
N PHE A 121 -1.91 -4.49 28.72
CA PHE A 121 -0.70 -3.83 28.19
C PHE A 121 -0.32 -4.34 26.81
N PHE A 122 0.12 -3.41 25.96
CA PHE A 122 0.59 -3.68 24.60
C PHE A 122 1.98 -3.07 24.38
N PHE A 123 2.75 -3.67 23.48
CA PHE A 123 4.09 -3.21 23.11
C PHE A 123 4.30 -3.30 21.59
N ALA A 124 5.12 -2.40 21.06
CA ALA A 124 5.65 -2.50 19.70
C ALA A 124 6.76 -3.57 19.66
N MET A 125 6.42 -4.76 19.17
CA MET A 125 7.34 -5.90 19.07
C MET A 125 8.32 -5.79 17.91
N SER A 126 7.93 -5.04 16.87
CA SER A 126 8.76 -4.73 15.70
C SER A 126 8.41 -3.35 15.16
N SER A 127 9.40 -2.65 14.61
CA SER A 127 9.22 -1.36 13.92
C SER A 127 8.47 -1.48 12.59
N LYS A 128 8.32 -2.70 12.06
CA LYS A 128 7.51 -2.97 10.87
C LYS A 128 6.88 -4.35 10.91
N VAL A 129 5.66 -4.44 10.39
CA VAL A 129 5.03 -5.71 10.03
C VAL A 129 5.60 -6.25 8.72
N LYS A 130 5.37 -7.53 8.43
CA LYS A 130 5.71 -8.17 7.15
C LYS A 130 4.91 -7.52 6.01
N ASP A 131 5.56 -7.36 4.86
CA ASP A 131 4.92 -6.75 3.68
C ASP A 131 3.67 -7.54 3.25
N GLY A 132 2.60 -6.81 2.92
CA GLY A 132 1.29 -7.41 2.62
C GLY A 132 0.40 -7.63 3.85
N THR A 133 0.85 -7.24 5.05
CA THR A 133 -0.04 -7.18 6.23
C THR A 133 -1.06 -6.06 6.03
N SER A 134 -2.34 -6.38 6.23
CA SER A 134 -3.40 -5.37 6.08
C SER A 134 -3.25 -4.22 7.10
N CYS A 135 -3.54 -3.01 6.64
CA CYS A 135 -3.55 -1.78 7.44
C CYS A 135 -4.88 -1.01 7.38
N SER A 136 -5.93 -1.60 6.77
CA SER A 136 -7.21 -0.93 6.54
C SER A 136 -8.34 -1.95 6.59
N ASP A 137 -9.39 -1.65 7.36
CA ASP A 137 -10.52 -2.56 7.58
C ASP A 137 -11.42 -2.73 6.35
N HIS A 138 -11.31 -1.84 5.35
CA HIS A 138 -12.29 -1.75 4.26
C HIS A 138 -11.71 -1.71 2.84
N ARG A 139 -10.49 -1.17 2.66
CA ARG A 139 -9.95 -0.92 1.31
C ARG A 139 -8.95 -1.97 0.84
N GLY A 140 -8.62 -2.95 1.69
CA GLY A 140 -7.61 -3.96 1.36
C GLY A 140 -6.21 -3.38 1.28
N ASP A 141 -5.98 -2.20 1.87
CA ASP A 141 -4.67 -1.54 1.93
C ASP A 141 -3.68 -2.41 2.73
N VAL A 142 -2.41 -2.35 2.35
CA VAL A 142 -1.37 -3.21 2.91
C VAL A 142 -0.12 -2.42 3.29
N CYS A 143 0.57 -2.88 4.33
CA CYS A 143 1.85 -2.34 4.75
C CYS A 143 2.97 -2.79 3.81
N ILE A 144 3.79 -1.86 3.36
CA ILE A 144 5.03 -2.08 2.61
C ILE A 144 6.13 -1.24 3.25
N ASP A 145 7.21 -1.90 3.69
CA ASP A 145 8.35 -1.24 4.32
C ASP A 145 7.96 -0.25 5.45
N GLY A 146 6.91 -0.59 6.20
CA GLY A 146 6.41 0.23 7.31
C GLY A 146 5.42 1.34 6.93
N VAL A 147 5.08 1.50 5.65
CA VAL A 147 4.10 2.49 5.17
C VAL A 147 2.81 1.78 4.72
N CYS A 148 1.64 2.32 5.09
CA CYS A 148 0.36 1.79 4.62
C CYS A 148 0.10 2.28 3.20
N GLU A 149 0.19 1.35 2.24
CA GLU A 149 0.05 1.63 0.82
C GLU A 149 -1.35 1.28 0.34
N VAL A 150 -1.93 2.20 -0.46
CA VAL A 150 -3.25 2.01 -1.07
C VAL A 150 -3.13 1.04 -2.24
N VAL A 151 -3.98 0.01 -2.23
CA VAL A 151 -4.08 -0.93 -3.34
C VAL A 151 -5.12 -0.40 -4.32
N GLY A 152 -4.69 -0.06 -5.53
CA GLY A 152 -5.61 0.32 -6.60
C GLY A 152 -6.53 -0.83 -6.97
N CYS A 153 -7.69 -0.54 -7.55
CA CYS A 153 -8.63 -1.59 -7.99
C CYS A 153 -8.04 -2.53 -9.07
N ASP A 154 -6.93 -2.14 -9.69
CA ASP A 154 -6.15 -2.92 -10.66
C ASP A 154 -5.08 -3.81 -9.99
N GLN A 155 -5.11 -3.93 -8.66
CA GLN A 155 -4.19 -4.73 -7.84
C GLN A 155 -2.73 -4.24 -7.85
N ILE A 156 -2.49 -3.04 -8.38
CA ILE A 156 -1.18 -2.39 -8.39
C ILE A 156 -1.12 -1.43 -7.20
N LEU A 157 -0.08 -1.57 -6.37
CA LEU A 157 0.11 -0.71 -5.20
C LEU A 157 0.57 0.68 -5.64
N GLY A 158 -0.03 1.72 -5.04
CA GLY A 158 0.21 3.11 -5.43
C GLY A 158 -0.43 3.52 -6.76
N SER A 159 -1.25 2.65 -7.36
CA SER A 159 -2.05 3.00 -8.53
C SER A 159 -3.21 3.92 -8.14
N ARG A 160 -3.44 4.98 -8.93
CA ARG A 160 -4.60 5.87 -8.77
C ARG A 160 -5.91 5.24 -9.28
N ALA A 161 -5.88 3.96 -9.62
CA ALA A 161 -7.04 3.21 -10.07
C ALA A 161 -8.04 3.03 -8.94
N SER A 162 -9.25 3.55 -9.12
CA SER A 162 -10.36 3.41 -8.18
C SER A 162 -11.54 2.71 -8.84
N LEU A 163 -12.36 2.08 -8.00
CA LEU A 163 -13.65 1.54 -8.42
C LEU A 163 -14.59 2.70 -8.77
N ASP A 164 -15.38 2.52 -9.82
CA ASP A 164 -16.52 3.38 -10.12
C ASP A 164 -17.69 3.08 -9.15
N ALA A 165 -18.78 3.83 -9.23
CA ALA A 165 -19.94 3.65 -8.35
C ALA A 165 -20.68 2.31 -8.58
N CYS A 166 -20.36 1.61 -9.67
CA CYS A 166 -20.85 0.28 -10.00
C CYS A 166 -19.94 -0.83 -9.46
N GLY A 167 -18.79 -0.50 -8.85
CA GLY A 167 -17.82 -1.47 -8.37
C GLY A 167 -16.90 -2.02 -9.46
N LEU A 168 -16.81 -1.36 -10.64
CA LEU A 168 -15.87 -1.72 -11.70
C LEU A 168 -14.61 -0.87 -11.63
N CYS A 169 -13.46 -1.51 -11.75
CA CYS A 169 -12.18 -0.82 -11.75
C CYS A 169 -11.99 0.06 -12.99
N LYS A 170 -11.70 1.35 -12.79
CA LYS A 170 -11.59 2.34 -13.87
C LYS A 170 -12.85 2.37 -14.76
N GLY A 171 -14.00 2.04 -14.19
CA GLY A 171 -15.28 2.09 -14.88
C GLY A 171 -15.79 3.52 -15.08
N ASP A 172 -16.79 3.65 -15.93
CA ASP A 172 -17.42 4.91 -16.33
C ASP A 172 -18.84 5.07 -15.77
N ASN A 173 -19.21 4.26 -14.77
CA ASN A 173 -20.56 4.17 -14.18
C ASN A 173 -21.66 3.68 -15.14
N SER A 174 -21.31 3.05 -16.26
CA SER A 174 -22.30 2.63 -17.26
C SER A 174 -22.96 1.27 -16.98
N THR A 175 -22.40 0.45 -16.08
CA THR A 175 -22.80 -0.96 -15.88
C THR A 175 -23.82 -1.18 -14.79
N CYS A 176 -24.15 -0.15 -14.02
CA CYS A 176 -25.18 -0.19 -12.99
C CYS A 176 -26.25 0.89 -13.22
N LYS A 177 -27.37 0.77 -12.51
CA LYS A 177 -28.40 1.79 -12.40
C LYS A 177 -28.36 2.41 -11.01
N PHE A 178 -28.56 3.72 -10.94
CA PHE A 178 -28.62 4.47 -9.70
C PHE A 178 -30.05 4.58 -9.21
N PHE A 179 -30.30 4.17 -7.98
CA PHE A 179 -31.57 4.34 -7.29
C PHE A 179 -31.41 5.35 -6.16
N LYS A 180 -32.40 6.22 -6.00
CA LYS A 180 -32.46 7.21 -4.91
C LYS A 180 -33.74 6.97 -4.12
N GLY A 181 -33.61 6.86 -2.80
CA GLY A 181 -34.72 6.80 -1.85
C GLY A 181 -34.53 7.82 -0.75
N GLN A 182 -35.62 8.30 -0.16
CA GLN A 182 -35.58 9.17 1.01
C GLN A 182 -36.20 8.42 2.18
N TYR A 183 -35.40 8.17 3.20
CA TYR A 183 -35.84 7.55 4.44
C TYR A 183 -36.05 8.64 5.49
N THR A 184 -37.26 8.77 6.02
CA THR A 184 -37.60 9.76 7.03
C THR A 184 -37.78 9.08 8.38
N LEU A 185 -36.90 9.41 9.33
CA LEU A 185 -37.06 9.04 10.74
C LEU A 185 -37.69 10.20 11.48
N GLN A 186 -38.78 9.92 12.17
CA GLN A 186 -39.44 10.87 13.06
C GLN A 186 -38.97 10.59 14.49
N HIS A 187 -38.21 11.52 15.05
CA HIS A 187 -37.71 11.45 16.43
C HIS A 187 -38.29 12.60 17.25
N ARG A 188 -38.58 12.34 18.53
CA ARG A 188 -39.03 13.36 19.48
C ARG A 188 -37.91 13.63 20.47
N ALA A 189 -37.43 14.87 20.52
CA ALA A 189 -36.43 15.32 21.49
C ALA A 189 -36.89 16.65 22.09
N ASN A 190 -36.90 16.74 23.43
CA ASN A 190 -37.28 17.96 24.17
C ASN A 190 -38.65 18.56 23.78
N GLY A 191 -39.65 17.72 23.49
CA GLY A 191 -41.01 18.16 23.16
C GLY A 191 -41.22 18.59 21.70
N GLU A 192 -40.15 18.77 20.92
CA GLU A 192 -40.22 19.07 19.49
C GLU A 192 -40.17 17.80 18.62
N LEU A 193 -40.89 17.83 17.50
CA LEU A 193 -40.86 16.79 16.48
C LEU A 193 -39.70 17.08 15.51
N LEU A 194 -38.71 16.21 15.45
CA LEU A 194 -37.60 16.28 14.51
C LEU A 194 -37.78 15.24 13.40
N PHE A 195 -37.68 15.67 12.15
CA PHE A 195 -37.67 14.79 10.98
C PHE A 195 -36.24 14.69 10.45
N VAL A 196 -35.64 13.52 10.58
CA VAL A 196 -34.34 13.21 9.96
C VAL A 196 -34.60 12.56 8.61
N SER A 197 -34.32 13.28 7.52
CA SER A 197 -34.38 12.74 6.17
C SER A 197 -33.00 12.27 5.72
N LEU A 198 -32.85 10.97 5.47
CA LEU A 198 -31.67 10.36 4.88
C LEU A 198 -31.93 10.07 3.40
N LEU A 199 -31.16 10.71 2.53
CA LEU A 199 -31.11 10.35 1.11
C LEU A 199 -30.19 9.15 0.94
N CYS A 200 -30.80 7.99 0.66
CA CYS A 200 -30.08 6.76 0.35
C CYS A 200 -29.89 6.68 -1.17
N ILE A 201 -28.64 6.63 -1.61
CA ILE A 201 -28.28 6.34 -3.00
C ILE A 201 -27.64 4.97 -3.03
N TYR A 202 -28.19 4.05 -3.82
CA TYR A 202 -27.61 2.72 -4.01
C TYR A 202 -27.58 2.37 -5.50
N THR A 203 -26.59 1.56 -5.88
CA THR A 203 -26.41 1.08 -7.24
C THR A 203 -26.80 -0.39 -7.35
N MET A 204 -27.44 -0.77 -8.44
CA MET A 204 -27.68 -2.17 -8.80
C MET A 204 -27.08 -2.45 -10.17
N SER A 205 -26.39 -3.59 -10.30
CA SER A 205 -25.93 -4.09 -11.61
C SER A 205 -27.09 -4.10 -12.61
N LYS A 206 -26.81 -3.69 -13.85
CA LYS A 206 -27.74 -3.89 -14.96
C LYS A 206 -27.95 -5.38 -15.24
#